data_AF-A0A851LX22-F1
#
_entry.id   AF-A0A851LX22-F1
#
_cell.length_a   1.000
_cell.length_b   1.000
_cell.length_c   1.000
_cell.angle_alpha   90.00
_cell.angle_beta   90.00
_cell.angle_gamma   90.00
#
_symmetry.space_group_name_H-M   'P 1'
#
loop_
_entity.id
_entity.type
_entity.pdbx_description
1 polymer ?
#
loop_
_entity_poly.entity_id
_entity_poly.type
_entity_poly.pdbx_seq_one_letter_code
_entity_poly.pdbx_strand_id
1 'polypeptide(L)' 'MLGSFLGQAIDEHECVLRMNHAPTAGYEVDVGIRSTIRVVSHTSVPLLLRNQPYFFQQSQETLYVIWGPPKKM' A
#
# COMPACT_ATOMS: atom_id res chain seq x y z
N MET A 1 -4.32 -0.99 13.89
CA MET A 1 -5.53 -0.64 13.11
C MET A 1 -6.67 -1.63 13.32
N LEU A 2 -6.43 -2.89 13.70
CA LEU A 2 -7.51 -3.86 13.88
C LEU A 2 -8.57 -3.39 14.89
N GLY A 3 -9.85 -3.52 14.51
CA GLY A 3 -11.00 -3.12 15.32
C GLY A 3 -11.23 -1.60 15.39
N SER A 4 -10.65 -0.83 14.49
CA SER A 4 -10.83 0.63 14.42
C SER A 4 -12.04 1.04 13.60
N PHE A 5 -12.50 0.20 12.66
CA PHE A 5 -13.61 0.48 11.76
C PHE A 5 -13.46 1.77 10.96
N LEU A 6 -12.21 2.22 10.73
CA LEU A 6 -11.92 3.48 10.05
C LEU A 6 -11.88 3.37 8.52
N GLY A 7 -12.12 2.18 7.95
CA GLY A 7 -11.88 1.94 6.53
C GLY A 7 -12.65 2.88 5.60
N GLN A 8 -13.93 3.10 5.88
CA GLN A 8 -14.75 4.03 5.10
C GLN A 8 -14.23 5.48 5.23
N ALA A 9 -13.95 5.93 6.45
CA ALA A 9 -13.45 7.29 6.67
C ALA A 9 -12.09 7.52 5.97
N ILE A 10 -11.23 6.51 5.92
CA ILE A 10 -9.97 6.56 5.16
C ILE A 10 -10.26 6.71 3.66
N ASP A 11 -11.18 5.90 3.13
CA ASP A 11 -11.50 5.88 1.70
C ASP A 11 -12.25 7.13 1.21
N GLU A 12 -12.79 7.97 2.11
CA GLU A 12 -13.40 9.27 1.78
C GLU A 12 -12.36 10.37 1.43
N HIS A 13 -11.08 10.16 1.74
CA HIS A 13 -10.04 11.14 1.45
C HIS A 13 -9.61 11.08 -0.03
N GLU A 14 -9.25 12.23 -0.59
CA GLU A 14 -8.78 12.32 -1.99
C GLU A 14 -7.48 11.53 -2.22
N CYS A 15 -6.58 11.55 -1.22
CA CYS A 15 -5.29 10.89 -1.26
C CYS A 15 -5.10 9.96 -0.05
N VAL A 16 -4.92 8.66 -0.31
CA VAL A 16 -4.59 7.66 0.71
C VAL A 16 -3.16 7.16 0.51
N LEU A 17 -2.31 7.38 1.52
CA LEU A 17 -0.91 6.98 1.51
C LEU A 17 -0.69 5.70 2.32
N ARG A 18 -0.03 4.71 1.72
CA ARG A 18 0.27 3.41 2.36
C ARG A 18 1.75 3.10 2.32
N MET A 19 2.25 2.38 3.31
CA MET A 19 3.68 2.08 3.45
C MET A 19 3.99 0.63 3.07
N ASN A 20 5.07 0.44 2.34
CA ASN A 20 5.70 -0.86 2.07
C ASN A 20 4.68 -1.91 1.60
N HIS A 21 4.71 -3.12 2.18
CA HIS A 21 3.87 -4.27 1.83
C HIS A 21 2.58 -4.35 2.67
N ALA A 22 2.16 -3.27 3.34
CA ALA A 22 0.94 -3.28 4.15
C ALA A 22 -0.30 -3.59 3.27
N PRO A 23 -1.03 -4.70 3.52
CA PRO A 23 -2.18 -5.07 2.72
C PRO A 23 -3.43 -4.31 3.16
N THR A 24 -4.39 -4.22 2.24
CA THR A 24 -5.79 -3.87 2.49
C THR A 24 -6.69 -5.09 2.45
N ALA A 25 -6.35 -6.09 1.62
CA ALA A 25 -7.15 -7.29 1.46
C ALA A 25 -7.28 -8.05 2.79
N GLY A 26 -8.51 -8.31 3.21
CA GLY A 26 -8.84 -8.94 4.49
C GLY A 26 -8.83 -7.99 5.71
N TYR A 27 -8.60 -6.69 5.49
CA TYR A 27 -8.56 -5.66 6.54
C TYR A 27 -9.39 -4.41 6.17
N GLU A 28 -10.22 -4.49 5.13
CA GLU A 28 -10.88 -3.37 4.48
C GLU A 28 -11.73 -2.56 5.47
N VAL A 29 -12.41 -3.23 6.40
CA VAL A 29 -13.23 -2.58 7.44
C VAL A 29 -12.41 -1.62 8.31
N ASP A 30 -11.15 -1.96 8.58
CA ASP A 30 -10.29 -1.18 9.46
C ASP A 30 -9.40 -0.20 8.70
N VAL A 31 -8.96 -0.54 7.49
CA VAL A 31 -7.93 0.23 6.79
C VAL A 31 -8.35 0.75 5.42
N GLY A 32 -9.55 0.44 4.96
CA GLY A 32 -10.06 0.85 3.65
C GLY A 32 -9.45 0.05 2.51
N ILE A 33 -9.95 0.29 1.29
CA ILE A 33 -9.48 -0.36 0.06
C ILE A 33 -8.56 0.53 -0.77
N ARG A 34 -8.65 1.86 -0.62
CA ARG A 34 -7.97 2.80 -1.53
C ARG A 34 -6.49 2.92 -1.22
N SER A 35 -5.68 3.12 -2.25
CA SER A 35 -4.26 3.42 -2.14
C SER A 35 -3.88 4.33 -3.30
N THR A 36 -3.66 5.61 -3.03
CA THR A 36 -3.27 6.58 -4.05
C THR A 36 -1.75 6.60 -4.22
N ILE A 37 -1.02 6.59 -3.09
CA ILE A 37 0.44 6.59 -3.07
C ILE A 37 0.92 5.46 -2.17
N ARG A 38 1.89 4.68 -2.63
CA ARG A 38 2.58 3.68 -1.83
C ARG A 38 4.07 3.96 -1.75
N VAL A 39 4.54 4.36 -0.57
CA VAL A 39 5.97 4.61 -0.32
C VAL A 39 6.62 3.32 0.16
N VAL A 40 7.65 2.86 -0.55
CA VAL A 40 8.25 1.54 -0.40
C VAL A 40 9.75 1.67 -0.16
N SER A 41 10.25 1.12 0.94
CA SER A 41 11.70 0.95 1.13
C SER A 41 12.24 -0.09 0.13
N HIS A 42 13.45 0.11 -0.39
CA HIS A 42 14.16 -0.85 -1.25
C HIS A 42 14.15 -2.28 -0.67
N THR A 43 14.28 -2.42 0.67
CA THR A 43 14.22 -3.71 1.36
C THR A 43 12.86 -4.42 1.27
N SER A 44 11.77 -3.68 1.03
CA SER A 44 10.42 -4.22 0.89
C SER A 44 10.03 -4.54 -0.55
N VAL A 45 10.75 -4.03 -1.55
CA VAL A 45 10.47 -4.30 -2.97
C VAL A 45 10.40 -5.81 -3.27
N PRO A 46 11.31 -6.67 -2.79
CA PRO A 46 11.21 -8.11 -3.01
C PRO A 46 9.92 -8.73 -2.46
N LEU A 47 9.35 -8.17 -1.39
CA LEU A 47 8.10 -8.66 -0.80
C LEU A 47 6.89 -8.32 -1.67
N LEU A 48 6.87 -7.14 -2.29
CA LEU A 48 5.83 -6.76 -3.25
C LEU A 48 5.90 -7.65 -4.49
N LEU A 49 7.10 -7.94 -4.97
CA LEU A 49 7.33 -8.80 -6.14
C LEU A 49 6.93 -10.27 -5.93
N ARG A 50 6.82 -10.74 -4.67
CA ARG A 50 6.26 -12.07 -4.37
C ARG A 50 4.74 -12.14 -4.56
N ASN A 51 4.05 -11.00 -4.53
CA ASN A 51 2.61 -10.92 -4.74
C ASN A 51 2.26 -9.82 -5.76
N GLN A 52 2.86 -9.91 -6.95
CA GLN A 52 2.69 -8.94 -8.02
C GLN A 52 1.23 -8.74 -8.46
N PRO A 53 0.40 -9.78 -8.59
CA PRO A 53 -1.00 -9.60 -8.99
C PRO A 53 -1.75 -8.65 -8.04
N TYR A 54 -1.54 -8.81 -6.73
CA TYR A 54 -2.17 -7.96 -5.73
C TYR A 54 -1.65 -6.51 -5.80
N PHE A 55 -0.33 -6.32 -5.75
CA PHE A 55 0.23 -4.96 -5.65
C PHE A 55 0.20 -4.19 -6.98
N PHE A 56 0.34 -4.84 -8.14
CA PHE A 56 0.52 -4.14 -9.42
C PHE A 56 -0.61 -4.34 -10.44
N GLN A 57 -1.46 -5.37 -10.32
CA GLN A 57 -2.60 -5.56 -11.23
C GLN A 57 -3.92 -5.05 -10.64
N GLN A 58 -4.16 -5.23 -9.34
CA GLN A 58 -5.36 -4.71 -8.68
C GLN A 58 -5.28 -3.23 -8.29
N SER A 59 -4.07 -2.66 -8.22
CA SER A 59 -3.82 -1.27 -7.82
C SER A 59 -3.16 -0.46 -8.95
N GLN A 60 -3.73 -0.50 -10.15
CA GLN A 60 -3.18 0.21 -11.32
C GLN A 60 -3.12 1.73 -11.14
N GLU A 61 -3.97 2.29 -10.29
CA GLU A 61 -4.01 3.73 -10.00
C GLU A 61 -3.05 4.15 -8.87
N THR A 62 -2.33 3.21 -8.23
CA THR A 62 -1.39 3.54 -7.16
C THR A 62 -0.05 4.01 -7.71
N LEU A 63 0.38 5.22 -7.32
CA LEU A 63 1.74 5.68 -7.53
C LEU A 63 2.71 5.02 -6.53
N TYR A 64 3.75 4.37 -7.03
CA TYR A 64 4.79 3.76 -6.22
C TYR A 64 6.00 4.68 -6.08
N VAL A 65 6.38 5.02 -4.85
CA VAL A 65 7.59 5.79 -4.54
C VAL A 65 8.58 4.87 -3.83
N ILE A 66 9.63 4.45 -4.53
CA ILE A 66 10.65 3.56 -3.97
C ILE A 66 11.82 4.38 -3.45
N TRP A 67 12.26 4.12 -2.21
CA TRP A 67 13.37 4.83 -1.59
C TRP A 67 14.37 3.87 -0.92
N GLY A 68 15.64 4.25 -0.94
CA GLY A 68 16.73 3.46 -0.38
C GLY A 68 18.09 4.13 -0.61
N PRO A 69 19.15 3.67 0.05
CA PRO A 69 20.48 4.19 -0.19
C PRO A 69 20.90 3.85 -1.63
N PRO A 70 21.59 4.77 -2.36
CA PRO A 70 21.88 4.58 -3.80
C PRO A 70 22.59 3.28 -4.15
N LYS A 71 23.40 2.73 -3.22
CA LYS A 71 24.14 1.47 -3.41
C LYS A 71 23.30 0.21 -3.19
N LYS A 72 22.05 0.32 -2.73
CA LYS A 72 21.14 -0.81 -2.46
C LYS A 72 19.76 -0.64 -3.11
N MET A 73 19.60 0.44 -3.89
CA MET A 73 18.45 0.60 -4.79
C MET A 73 18.53 -0.40 -5.93
#